data_AF-A0A2P4YTB9-F1
#
_entry.id   AF-A0A2P4YTB9-F1
#
_cell.length_a   1.000
_cell.length_b   1.000
_cell.length_c   1.000
_cell.angle_alpha   90.00
_cell.angle_beta   90.00
_cell.angle_gamma   90.00
#
_symmetry.space_group_name_H-M   'P 1'
#
loop_
_entity.id
_entity.type
_entity.pdbx_description
1 polymer ?
#
loop_
_entity_poly.entity_id
_entity_poly.type
_entity_poly.pdbx_seq_one_letter_code
_entity_poly.pdbx_strand_id
1 'polypeptide(L)'
;MELADGVNSALEVYSTNMTGTECDTDGNCYFYINTTDETIEETVWNSYMSPPGYETVYFYYRSGMVQSWNKFCFQGGMVEVRVQLPGAVTNASGNPDVETGSTTVRAANIDYYPTWPGIWLMGNLGRALFSASTSRMWPYTYNECNETIFESQNQRISACNDTPGHGLNANQGRGAPEIDILEGGGTAISSSIQVGPGANNQDVPTEYYWNLRGHKSWYQGLRYGANNICDVEEDDIQTFATINASLAKGITENACTMELCPASYDVNGDMGYKDNGTVHWGINANECTASSGSTSSSSEFAYQMDAISTDWEIHMAAYLDWVTYTIEWVMGDSGYVRWEVENQVIFEIPAEALTNPPQDSAQMNPKKIMIEEPMYIIFNVALSSSWGSSPPNAGSGSCRGDGSSSQDNAICDSFPMYLKIDYIRVYQDTSSSTNMDIGCDPSSHPTKQWIEDNIDDYTDTDNPYTAVSGMAFCNSDDDCTVGTSSVITGTCSSDGRCQCSSDSWTGPRCTEVASTSDDDTLFGPPLLVSVLVAVAIIAVAVSVILYTRWQTKQMNLRIRAQEHAIDRVKELNKTASMMSPDPSEKTAAVMFNGDSNKEDYATNFV
;
A
#
# COMPACT_ATOMS: atom_id res chain seq x y z
N MET A 1 -12.84 -16.02 10.99
CA MET A 1 -11.60 -15.26 11.23
C MET A 1 -11.94 -14.31 12.34
N GLU A 2 -11.34 -14.56 13.49
CA GLU A 2 -11.47 -13.79 14.73
C GLU A 2 -10.05 -13.42 15.11
N LEU A 3 -9.70 -12.14 15.05
CA LEU A 3 -8.34 -11.69 15.32
C LEU A 3 -8.39 -10.59 16.38
N ALA A 4 -7.85 -10.89 17.56
CA ALA A 4 -7.71 -9.89 18.60
C ALA A 4 -6.78 -8.76 18.14
N ASP A 5 -7.18 -7.52 18.40
CA ASP A 5 -6.26 -6.40 18.26
C ASP A 5 -5.23 -6.52 19.41
N GLY A 6 -4.02 -6.97 19.05
CA GLY A 6 -2.99 -7.39 20.01
C GLY A 6 -2.12 -6.25 20.53
N VAL A 7 -2.43 -5.00 20.18
CA VAL A 7 -1.60 -3.82 20.51
C VAL A 7 -2.37 -2.83 21.37
N ASN A 8 -1.63 -1.90 22.00
CA ASN A 8 -2.19 -0.70 22.64
C ASN A 8 -3.35 -0.93 23.62
N SER A 9 -3.35 -2.05 24.36
CA SER A 9 -4.43 -2.39 25.32
C SER A 9 -5.83 -2.37 24.69
N ALA A 10 -5.92 -2.82 23.44
CA ALA A 10 -7.17 -2.93 22.71
C ALA A 10 -8.15 -3.92 23.36
N LEU A 11 -9.44 -3.72 23.12
CA LEU A 11 -10.55 -4.33 23.85
C LEU A 11 -11.47 -5.18 22.96
N GLU A 12 -11.18 -5.22 21.67
CA GLU A 12 -11.98 -5.84 20.62
C GLU A 12 -11.31 -7.01 19.91
N VAL A 13 -12.16 -7.80 19.26
CA VAL A 13 -11.78 -8.77 18.24
C VAL A 13 -12.33 -8.32 16.89
N TYR A 14 -11.50 -8.38 15.85
CA TYR A 14 -11.92 -8.14 14.48
C TYR A 14 -12.53 -9.39 13.86
N SER A 15 -13.71 -9.22 13.25
CA SER A 15 -14.47 -10.32 12.64
C SER A 15 -15.01 -9.94 11.27
N THR A 16 -15.06 -10.92 10.36
CA THR A 16 -15.48 -10.68 8.97
C THR A 16 -16.96 -10.30 8.82
N ASN A 17 -17.81 -10.67 9.78
CA ASN A 17 -19.25 -10.36 9.78
C ASN A 17 -19.58 -8.97 10.34
N MET A 18 -18.57 -8.16 10.69
CA MET A 18 -18.74 -6.80 11.19
C MET A 18 -18.63 -5.74 10.09
N THR A 19 -18.67 -6.16 8.83
CA THR A 19 -18.65 -5.28 7.68
C THR A 19 -19.85 -5.52 6.78
N GLY A 20 -20.31 -4.49 6.09
CA GLY A 20 -21.43 -4.61 5.19
C GLY A 20 -21.61 -3.39 4.31
N THR A 21 -22.67 -3.44 3.51
CA THR A 21 -23.13 -2.31 2.69
C THR A 21 -24.61 -2.13 2.92
N GLU A 22 -25.04 -0.89 3.03
CA GLU A 22 -26.44 -0.52 3.23
C GLU A 22 -26.75 0.74 2.41
N CYS A 23 -28.02 0.97 2.09
CA CYS A 23 -28.45 2.22 1.49
C CYS A 23 -29.43 2.93 2.42
N ASP A 24 -29.25 4.24 2.58
CA ASP A 24 -30.20 5.07 3.31
C ASP A 24 -31.54 5.21 2.56
N THR A 25 -32.50 5.90 3.19
CA THR A 25 -33.82 6.13 2.61
C THR A 25 -33.80 7.00 1.35
N ASP A 26 -32.72 7.77 1.13
CA ASP A 26 -32.51 8.63 -0.03
C ASP A 26 -31.82 7.89 -1.18
N GLY A 27 -31.43 6.63 -0.96
CA GLY A 27 -30.79 5.76 -1.94
C GLY A 27 -29.27 5.91 -2.00
N ASN A 28 -28.64 6.61 -1.06
CA ASN A 28 -27.19 6.67 -0.96
C ASN A 28 -26.70 5.37 -0.30
N CYS A 29 -25.93 4.59 -1.04
CA CYS A 29 -25.37 3.34 -0.54
C CYS A 29 -23.96 3.58 -0.01
N TYR A 30 -23.68 3.07 1.19
CA TYR A 30 -22.40 3.19 1.87
C TYR A 30 -21.92 1.82 2.34
N PHE A 31 -20.60 1.69 2.47
CA PHE A 31 -19.98 0.62 3.25
C PHE A 31 -19.98 0.99 4.73
N TYR A 32 -20.10 0.01 5.62
CA TYR A 32 -19.98 0.26 7.06
C TYR A 32 -19.10 -0.78 7.76
N ILE A 33 -18.43 -0.33 8.82
CA ILE A 33 -17.91 -1.17 9.89
C ILE A 33 -18.85 -1.03 11.07
N ASN A 34 -19.35 -2.15 11.54
CA ASN A 34 -20.14 -2.26 12.76
C ASN A 34 -19.20 -2.56 13.93
N THR A 35 -19.36 -1.81 15.01
CA THR A 35 -18.72 -2.08 16.29
C THR A 35 -19.81 -2.30 17.33
N THR A 36 -19.76 -3.41 18.07
CA THR A 36 -20.77 -3.77 19.07
C THR A 36 -20.11 -4.20 20.37
N ASP A 37 -20.80 -4.01 21.49
CA ASP A 37 -20.42 -4.64 22.75
C ASP A 37 -20.80 -6.13 22.73
N GLU A 38 -19.85 -6.99 23.04
CA GLU A 38 -20.03 -8.44 23.10
C GLU A 38 -18.94 -9.05 23.98
N THR A 39 -19.30 -9.91 24.93
CA THR A 39 -18.29 -10.67 25.68
C THR A 39 -17.83 -11.86 24.84
N ILE A 40 -16.56 -11.81 24.43
CA ILE A 40 -15.89 -12.83 23.61
C ILE A 40 -14.86 -13.51 24.48
N GLU A 41 -14.87 -14.84 24.49
CA GLU A 41 -13.92 -15.67 25.21
C GLU A 41 -12.91 -16.28 24.24
N GLU A 42 -11.63 -15.97 24.41
CA GLU A 42 -10.54 -16.52 23.59
C GLU A 42 -9.56 -17.31 24.44
N THR A 43 -9.06 -18.43 23.89
CA THR A 43 -8.01 -19.23 24.55
C THR A 43 -6.67 -18.95 23.88
N VAL A 44 -5.79 -18.24 24.58
CA VAL A 44 -4.48 -17.82 24.05
C VAL A 44 -3.35 -18.55 24.77
N TRP A 45 -2.22 -18.72 24.08
CA TRP A 45 -1.01 -19.24 24.69
C TRP A 45 -0.20 -18.10 25.34
N ASN A 46 -0.04 -18.13 26.66
CA ASN A 46 0.72 -17.12 27.39
C ASN A 46 2.11 -17.65 27.79
N SER A 47 3.13 -17.17 27.07
CA SER A 47 4.54 -17.50 27.31
C SER A 47 5.14 -16.88 28.58
N TYR A 48 4.45 -15.93 29.19
CA TYR A 48 4.86 -15.25 30.43
C TYR A 48 4.30 -15.91 31.70
N MET A 49 3.37 -16.86 31.58
CA MET A 49 2.92 -17.68 32.71
C MET A 49 4.06 -18.58 33.22
N SER A 50 3.98 -18.99 34.49
CA SER A 50 4.97 -19.89 35.10
C SER A 50 4.29 -21.12 35.74
N PRO A 51 4.26 -22.29 35.05
CA PRO A 51 4.80 -22.55 33.70
C PRO A 51 3.96 -21.91 32.59
N PRO A 52 4.54 -21.70 31.38
CA PRO A 52 3.80 -21.28 30.20
C PRO A 52 2.62 -22.21 29.92
N GLY A 53 1.49 -21.66 29.49
CA GLY A 53 0.28 -22.42 29.29
C GLY A 53 -0.80 -21.64 28.55
N TYR A 54 -1.90 -22.33 28.26
CA TYR A 54 -3.11 -21.68 27.74
C TYR A 54 -3.84 -20.97 28.87
N GLU A 55 -4.28 -19.75 28.59
CA GLU A 55 -5.18 -18.99 29.44
C GLU A 55 -6.38 -18.50 28.64
N THR A 56 -7.51 -18.38 29.34
CA THR A 56 -8.72 -17.76 28.79
C THR A 56 -8.64 -16.25 29.02
N VAL A 57 -8.75 -15.48 27.95
CA VAL A 57 -8.86 -14.03 27.97
C VAL A 57 -10.24 -13.60 27.47
N TYR A 58 -10.68 -12.43 27.90
CA TYR A 58 -11.98 -11.89 27.54
C TYR A 58 -11.83 -10.56 26.81
N PHE A 59 -12.48 -10.45 25.66
CA PHE A 59 -12.70 -9.19 24.95
C PHE A 59 -14.16 -8.79 25.13
N TYR A 60 -14.43 -7.48 25.10
CA TYR A 60 -15.76 -6.93 25.41
C TYR A 60 -16.42 -6.25 24.21
N TYR A 61 -15.72 -6.21 23.08
CA TYR A 61 -16.20 -5.60 21.87
C TYR A 61 -15.86 -6.44 20.65
N ARG A 62 -16.66 -6.32 19.61
CA ARG A 62 -16.42 -6.89 18.30
C ARG A 62 -16.46 -5.79 17.26
N SER A 63 -15.52 -5.81 16.32
CA SER A 63 -15.42 -4.79 15.27
C SER A 63 -14.95 -5.40 13.94
N GLY A 64 -14.74 -4.56 12.93
CA GLY A 64 -14.21 -4.95 11.62
C GLY A 64 -12.93 -4.21 11.27
N MET A 65 -12.01 -4.90 10.59
CA MET A 65 -10.87 -4.32 9.89
C MET A 65 -10.87 -4.82 8.45
N VAL A 66 -10.70 -3.91 7.51
CA VAL A 66 -10.49 -4.21 6.09
C VAL A 66 -9.11 -3.69 5.69
N GLN A 67 -8.36 -4.51 4.96
CA GLN A 67 -7.05 -4.13 4.44
C GLN A 67 -6.88 -4.62 3.00
N SER A 68 -6.21 -3.83 2.18
CA SER A 68 -5.87 -4.20 0.80
C SER A 68 -4.47 -4.80 0.65
N TRP A 69 -3.86 -5.23 1.77
CA TRP A 69 -2.48 -5.73 1.82
C TRP A 69 -2.17 -6.71 0.70
N ASN A 70 -1.07 -6.43 -0.01
CA ASN A 70 -0.54 -7.19 -1.13
C ASN A 70 -1.57 -7.51 -2.24
N LYS A 71 -2.63 -6.69 -2.37
CA LYS A 71 -3.68 -6.81 -3.39
C LYS A 71 -3.88 -5.51 -4.15
N PHE A 72 -3.96 -4.40 -3.41
CA PHE A 72 -4.00 -3.07 -3.99
C PHE A 72 -3.06 -2.18 -3.19
N CYS A 73 -1.98 -1.78 -3.87
CA CYS A 73 -0.98 -0.87 -3.35
C CYS A 73 -0.65 0.20 -4.40
N PHE A 74 -0.09 1.32 -3.94
CA PHE A 74 0.28 2.44 -4.79
C PHE A 74 1.39 3.28 -4.15
N GLN A 75 2.09 4.06 -4.97
CA GLN A 75 3.14 4.98 -4.53
C GLN A 75 2.78 6.43 -4.88
N GLY A 76 2.73 7.32 -3.90
CA GLY A 76 2.35 8.73 -4.08
C GLY A 76 0.87 8.93 -4.43
N GLY A 77 0.53 10.15 -4.83
CA GLY A 77 -0.79 10.56 -5.34
C GLY A 77 -1.72 11.07 -4.25
N MET A 78 -3.03 10.97 -4.49
CA MET A 78 -4.05 11.51 -3.59
C MET A 78 -5.06 10.44 -3.20
N VAL A 79 -5.43 10.39 -1.92
CA VAL A 79 -6.51 9.54 -1.42
C VAL A 79 -7.57 10.43 -0.79
N GLU A 80 -8.81 10.31 -1.26
CA GLU A 80 -9.98 11.04 -0.76
C GLU A 80 -10.96 10.02 -0.17
N VAL A 81 -11.33 10.21 1.10
CA VAL A 81 -12.29 9.37 1.80
C VAL A 81 -13.43 10.22 2.33
N ARG A 82 -14.67 9.78 2.09
CA ARG A 82 -15.87 10.47 2.59
C ARG A 82 -16.59 9.57 3.58
N VAL A 83 -16.62 9.99 4.83
CA VAL A 83 -16.99 9.12 5.96
C VAL A 83 -17.85 9.83 7.00
N GLN A 84 -18.59 9.03 7.77
CA GLN A 84 -19.30 9.45 8.98
C GLN A 84 -18.82 8.57 10.14
N LEU A 85 -18.39 9.21 11.23
CA LEU A 85 -17.75 8.55 12.36
C LEU A 85 -18.77 7.90 13.32
N PRO A 86 -18.39 6.79 13.99
CA PRO A 86 -19.19 6.15 15.02
C PRO A 86 -19.32 7.02 16.28
N GLY A 87 -20.53 7.10 16.85
CA GLY A 87 -20.76 7.80 18.11
C GLY A 87 -22.18 7.62 18.65
N ALA A 88 -22.37 7.91 19.94
CA ALA A 88 -23.66 7.90 20.62
C ALA A 88 -24.46 9.18 20.29
N VAL A 89 -24.94 9.27 19.04
CA VAL A 89 -25.51 10.51 18.48
C VAL A 89 -27.04 10.55 18.35
N THR A 90 -27.74 9.63 19.00
CA THR A 90 -29.22 9.64 19.00
C THR A 90 -29.76 10.52 20.13
N ASN A 91 -30.97 11.07 19.99
CA ASN A 91 -31.62 11.77 21.10
C ASN A 91 -31.80 10.89 22.36
N ALA A 92 -31.79 9.57 22.22
CA ALA A 92 -31.91 8.64 23.34
C ALA A 92 -30.61 8.47 24.14
N SER A 93 -29.44 8.76 23.54
CA SER A 93 -28.16 8.69 24.25
C SER A 93 -28.03 9.77 25.31
N GLY A 94 -28.77 10.89 25.16
CA GLY A 94 -28.64 12.06 26.03
C GLY A 94 -27.34 12.84 25.79
N ASN A 95 -26.69 12.64 24.64
CA ASN A 95 -25.46 13.35 24.27
C ASN A 95 -25.73 14.87 24.17
N PRO A 96 -25.12 15.70 25.03
CA PRO A 96 -25.34 17.14 25.03
C PRO A 96 -24.90 17.83 23.74
N ASP A 97 -23.91 17.27 23.03
CA ASP A 97 -23.40 17.88 21.80
C ASP A 97 -24.45 17.82 20.68
N VAL A 98 -25.30 16.77 20.66
CA VAL A 98 -26.37 16.60 19.68
C VAL A 98 -27.56 17.52 19.97
N GLU A 99 -27.79 17.86 21.25
CA GLU A 99 -28.88 18.79 21.62
C GLU A 99 -28.70 20.18 21.00
N THR A 100 -27.47 20.57 20.69
CA THR A 100 -27.18 21.83 19.98
C THR A 100 -27.78 21.85 18.57
N GLY A 101 -27.92 20.68 17.94
CA GLY A 101 -28.34 20.51 16.55
C GLY A 101 -27.39 21.13 15.52
N SER A 102 -26.22 21.60 15.94
CA SER A 102 -25.23 22.25 15.07
C SER A 102 -24.19 21.24 14.60
N THR A 103 -23.80 21.34 13.32
CA THR A 103 -22.69 20.57 12.75
C THR A 103 -21.36 21.31 12.83
N THR A 104 -21.36 22.62 13.15
CA THR A 104 -20.17 23.48 13.19
C THR A 104 -19.58 23.66 14.59
N VAL A 105 -20.29 23.18 15.63
CA VAL A 105 -19.75 23.17 17.00
C VAL A 105 -18.79 22.00 17.17
N ARG A 106 -17.79 22.18 18.04
CA ARG A 106 -16.86 21.12 18.42
C ARG A 106 -17.57 20.02 19.18
N ALA A 107 -17.18 18.77 18.97
CA ALA A 107 -17.51 17.68 19.87
C ALA A 107 -16.81 17.96 21.21
N ALA A 108 -17.56 18.03 22.30
CA ALA A 108 -17.03 18.46 23.60
C ALA A 108 -17.17 17.38 24.68
N ASN A 109 -18.08 16.42 24.51
CA ASN A 109 -18.37 15.40 25.51
C ASN A 109 -17.79 14.04 25.06
N ILE A 110 -16.49 13.86 25.28
CA ILE A 110 -15.69 12.72 24.78
C ILE A 110 -16.29 11.34 25.07
N ASP A 111 -16.94 11.16 26.23
CA ASP A 111 -17.55 9.89 26.65
C ASP A 111 -18.59 9.35 25.66
N TYR A 112 -19.24 10.23 24.87
CA TYR A 112 -20.25 9.83 23.89
C TYR A 112 -19.68 9.36 22.55
N TYR A 113 -18.35 9.39 22.37
CA TYR A 113 -17.69 8.92 21.15
C TYR A 113 -16.59 7.90 21.49
N PRO A 114 -16.97 6.74 22.07
CA PRO A 114 -16.06 5.84 22.79
C PRO A 114 -15.13 4.98 21.91
N THR A 115 -15.21 5.13 20.59
CA THR A 115 -14.51 4.32 19.61
C THR A 115 -13.38 5.11 18.95
N TRP A 116 -12.40 4.39 18.40
CA TRP A 116 -11.26 4.95 17.67
C TRP A 116 -11.30 4.48 16.20
N PRO A 117 -12.01 5.20 15.31
CA PRO A 117 -11.98 4.90 13.88
C PRO A 117 -10.60 5.21 13.28
N GLY A 118 -10.13 4.33 12.39
CA GLY A 118 -8.88 4.46 11.67
C GLY A 118 -9.07 4.24 10.18
N ILE A 119 -8.48 5.10 9.37
CA ILE A 119 -8.31 4.99 7.92
C ILE A 119 -6.89 5.46 7.62
N TRP A 120 -6.05 4.52 7.21
CA TRP A 120 -4.62 4.72 7.18
C TRP A 120 -3.96 3.87 6.10
N LEU A 121 -2.73 4.22 5.77
CA LEU A 121 -1.90 3.54 4.80
C LEU A 121 -0.73 2.89 5.52
N MET A 122 -0.31 1.71 5.07
CA MET A 122 0.91 1.05 5.56
C MET A 122 1.77 0.54 4.42
N GLY A 123 3.10 0.59 4.58
CA GLY A 123 4.03 0.02 3.60
C GLY A 123 3.87 -1.49 3.46
N ASN A 124 3.83 -1.98 2.22
CA ASN A 124 3.45 -3.37 1.89
C ASN A 124 4.38 -4.45 2.48
N LEU A 125 5.59 -4.08 2.88
CA LEU A 125 6.54 -4.97 3.56
C LEU A 125 6.09 -5.39 4.97
N GLY A 126 5.10 -4.74 5.57
CA GLY A 126 4.47 -5.16 6.82
C GLY A 126 2.98 -5.37 6.64
N ARG A 127 2.40 -6.31 7.39
CA ARG A 127 0.96 -6.57 7.42
C ARG A 127 0.41 -6.24 8.80
N ALA A 128 -0.56 -5.32 8.86
CA ALA A 128 -1.23 -4.96 10.10
C ALA A 128 -1.79 -6.20 10.81
N LEU A 129 -1.68 -6.21 12.14
CA LEU A 129 -2.01 -7.32 13.06
C LEU A 129 -1.07 -8.55 13.01
N PHE A 130 -0.04 -8.55 12.14
CA PHE A 130 0.97 -9.61 12.09
C PHE A 130 2.32 -9.10 12.59
N SER A 131 2.54 -9.16 13.90
CA SER A 131 3.73 -8.58 14.55
C SER A 131 5.06 -9.13 14.04
N ALA A 132 5.09 -10.37 13.53
CA ALA A 132 6.29 -10.94 12.91
C ALA A 132 6.70 -10.19 11.62
N SER A 133 5.72 -9.79 10.80
CA SER A 133 5.94 -9.00 9.60
C SER A 133 6.31 -7.54 9.88
N THR A 134 5.83 -6.96 10.98
CA THR A 134 6.04 -5.54 11.32
C THR A 134 7.27 -5.31 12.20
N SER A 135 7.75 -6.34 12.91
CA SER A 135 8.91 -6.25 13.78
C SER A 135 10.17 -5.82 13.02
N ARG A 136 10.81 -4.73 13.49
CA ARG A 136 11.97 -4.08 12.85
C ARG A 136 11.71 -3.65 11.39
N MET A 137 10.44 -3.53 11.00
CA MET A 137 10.00 -3.13 9.67
C MET A 137 9.17 -1.85 9.78
N TRP A 138 8.14 -1.88 10.62
CA TRP A 138 7.35 -0.71 10.96
C TRP A 138 8.02 0.06 12.12
N PRO A 139 8.06 1.40 12.09
CA PRO A 139 7.69 2.30 10.99
C PRO A 139 8.94 2.83 10.23
N TYR A 140 9.91 1.98 9.89
CA TYR A 140 11.23 2.45 9.44
C TYR A 140 11.23 3.14 8.06
N THR A 141 11.92 4.28 7.97
CA THR A 141 12.20 5.02 6.71
C THR A 141 13.67 5.44 6.61
N TYR A 142 14.56 4.72 7.29
CA TYR A 142 15.99 5.01 7.29
C TYR A 142 16.68 4.35 6.10
N ASN A 143 17.50 5.09 5.37
CA ASN A 143 18.20 4.61 4.16
C ASN A 143 19.67 5.02 4.13
N GLU A 144 20.38 4.79 5.23
CA GLU A 144 21.82 5.04 5.31
C GLU A 144 22.54 3.87 5.99
N CYS A 145 23.75 3.55 5.53
CA CYS A 145 24.64 2.66 6.27
C CYS A 145 25.56 3.47 7.19
N ASN A 146 25.04 3.81 8.37
CA ASN A 146 25.78 4.60 9.36
C ASN A 146 25.56 4.08 10.78
N GLU A 147 26.40 3.11 11.17
CA GLU A 147 26.40 2.47 12.50
C GLU A 147 26.75 3.41 13.66
N THR A 148 27.15 4.65 13.38
CA THR A 148 27.37 5.66 14.43
C THR A 148 26.07 6.35 14.82
N ILE A 149 25.17 6.55 13.85
CA ILE A 149 23.88 7.24 14.04
C ILE A 149 22.79 6.24 14.40
N PHE A 150 22.74 5.11 13.71
CA PHE A 150 21.70 4.10 13.85
C PHE A 150 22.29 2.70 13.67
N GLU A 151 22.08 1.83 14.65
CA GLU A 151 22.49 0.44 14.57
C GLU A 151 21.66 -0.27 13.48
N SER A 152 22.32 -0.72 12.41
CA SER A 152 21.64 -1.31 11.25
C SER A 152 20.76 -2.51 11.61
N GLN A 153 21.11 -3.22 12.69
CA GLN A 153 20.39 -4.40 13.18
C GLN A 153 18.96 -4.09 13.67
N ASN A 154 18.66 -2.82 13.96
CA ASN A 154 17.34 -2.38 14.38
C ASN A 154 16.34 -2.29 13.23
N GLN A 155 16.82 -2.21 11.98
CA GLN A 155 16.00 -2.23 10.76
C GLN A 155 16.23 -3.55 10.02
N ARG A 156 15.16 -4.31 9.77
CA ARG A 156 15.24 -5.67 9.19
C ARG A 156 15.85 -5.66 7.79
N ILE A 157 15.55 -4.63 6.99
CA ILE A 157 16.13 -4.41 5.67
C ILE A 157 16.92 -3.10 5.71
N SER A 158 18.23 -3.20 5.90
CA SER A 158 19.12 -2.03 6.06
C SER A 158 19.95 -1.75 4.80
N ALA A 159 20.25 -0.47 4.59
CA ALA A 159 21.15 0.01 3.53
C ALA A 159 22.60 -0.48 3.67
N CYS A 160 22.99 -1.13 4.77
CA CYS A 160 24.32 -1.74 4.92
C CYS A 160 24.50 -3.06 4.16
N ASN A 161 23.45 -3.58 3.52
CA ASN A 161 23.49 -4.88 2.87
C ASN A 161 23.70 -4.77 1.35
N ASP A 162 24.90 -5.15 0.89
CA ASP A 162 25.26 -5.21 -0.53
C ASP A 162 24.55 -6.34 -1.30
N THR A 163 24.05 -7.37 -0.61
CA THR A 163 23.41 -8.55 -1.21
C THR A 163 22.21 -8.99 -0.37
N PRO A 164 21.12 -8.22 -0.34
CA PRO A 164 19.97 -8.50 0.51
C PRO A 164 19.21 -9.77 0.11
N GLY A 165 19.35 -10.21 -1.14
CA GLY A 165 18.58 -11.35 -1.66
C GLY A 165 17.10 -11.00 -1.81
N HIS A 166 16.24 -12.00 -1.98
CA HIS A 166 14.78 -11.86 -1.91
C HIS A 166 14.20 -10.78 -2.86
N GLY A 167 14.83 -10.58 -4.02
CA GLY A 167 14.42 -9.56 -5.00
C GLY A 167 14.67 -8.09 -4.58
N LEU A 168 15.23 -7.84 -3.40
CA LEU A 168 15.50 -6.49 -2.88
C LEU A 168 16.69 -5.83 -3.58
N ASN A 169 16.67 -4.50 -3.66
CA ASN A 169 17.79 -3.72 -4.17
C ASN A 169 18.93 -3.65 -3.15
N ALA A 170 20.17 -3.80 -3.63
CA ALA A 170 21.36 -3.64 -2.78
C ALA A 170 21.47 -2.21 -2.23
N ASN A 171 21.93 -2.09 -0.99
CA ASN A 171 22.18 -0.82 -0.31
C ASN A 171 20.95 0.11 -0.21
N GLN A 172 19.75 -0.47 -0.11
CA GLN A 172 18.51 0.24 0.09
C GLN A 172 17.91 -0.18 1.43
N GLY A 173 17.84 0.73 2.39
CA GLY A 173 17.08 0.57 3.63
C GLY A 173 15.59 0.65 3.34
N ARG A 174 14.81 -0.27 3.91
CA ARG A 174 13.37 -0.43 3.65
C ARG A 174 12.60 -0.61 4.96
N GLY A 175 11.30 -0.39 4.91
CA GLY A 175 10.43 -0.57 6.07
C GLY A 175 8.96 -0.62 5.70
N ALA A 176 8.10 -0.47 6.70
CA ALA A 176 6.66 -0.37 6.55
C ALA A 176 6.19 0.90 7.26
N PRO A 177 6.42 2.11 6.70
CA PRO A 177 5.92 3.35 7.28
C PRO A 177 4.39 3.36 7.29
N GLU A 178 3.83 4.32 8.02
CA GLU A 178 2.39 4.52 8.16
C GLU A 178 2.02 5.98 7.89
N ILE A 179 0.85 6.18 7.28
CA ILE A 179 0.24 7.50 7.04
C ILE A 179 -1.23 7.42 7.46
N ASP A 180 -1.62 8.18 8.47
CA ASP A 180 -3.01 8.23 8.92
C ASP A 180 -3.77 9.29 8.15
N ILE A 181 -4.75 8.88 7.35
CA ILE A 181 -5.68 9.82 6.71
C ILE A 181 -6.62 10.38 7.78
N LEU A 182 -7.12 9.46 8.61
CA LEU A 182 -7.95 9.71 9.77
C LEU A 182 -7.61 8.64 10.80
N GLU A 183 -7.05 9.02 11.94
CA GLU A 183 -6.89 8.10 13.05
C GLU A 183 -7.19 8.85 14.35
N GLY A 184 -8.29 8.50 15.01
CA GLY A 184 -8.72 9.20 16.21
C GLY A 184 -10.23 9.26 16.34
N GLY A 185 -10.69 9.42 17.58
CA GLY A 185 -12.10 9.52 17.93
C GLY A 185 -12.26 10.32 19.22
N GLY A 186 -13.48 10.47 19.71
CA GLY A 186 -13.70 11.42 20.81
C GLY A 186 -13.85 12.84 20.29
N THR A 187 -12.93 13.70 20.69
CA THR A 187 -12.97 15.14 20.36
C THR A 187 -11.81 15.58 19.46
N ALA A 188 -10.91 14.67 19.07
CA ALA A 188 -9.76 14.97 18.21
C ALA A 188 -9.42 13.81 17.25
N ILE A 189 -8.90 14.16 16.05
CA ILE A 189 -8.31 13.23 15.08
C ILE A 189 -6.83 13.55 14.94
N SER A 190 -6.01 12.51 14.87
CA SER A 190 -4.61 12.60 14.49
C SER A 190 -4.47 12.51 12.97
N SER A 191 -3.63 13.38 12.42
CA SER A 191 -3.08 13.30 11.07
C SER A 191 -1.58 13.07 11.21
N SER A 192 -1.13 11.84 10.94
CA SER A 192 0.22 11.37 11.29
C SER A 192 0.99 10.76 10.14
N ILE A 193 2.30 10.84 10.27
CA ILE A 193 3.23 9.89 9.67
C ILE A 193 4.03 9.22 10.79
N GLN A 194 3.96 7.90 10.87
CA GLN A 194 4.82 7.11 11.73
C GLN A 194 6.09 6.81 10.93
N VAL A 195 7.22 7.28 11.46
CA VAL A 195 8.55 7.13 10.88
C VAL A 195 9.57 6.77 11.94
N GLY A 196 10.45 5.83 11.65
CA GLY A 196 11.52 5.39 12.56
C GLY A 196 12.90 5.46 11.91
N PRO A 197 13.96 5.75 12.68
CA PRO A 197 14.00 6.05 14.13
C PRO A 197 13.80 7.56 14.43
N GLY A 198 13.14 7.88 15.55
CA GLY A 198 13.01 9.26 16.05
C GLY A 198 11.99 9.39 17.21
N ALA A 199 12.00 10.52 17.91
CA ALA A 199 11.17 10.95 19.04
C ALA A 199 11.40 12.45 19.21
N ASN A 200 10.47 13.27 18.71
CA ASN A 200 10.58 14.72 18.76
C ASN A 200 10.18 15.30 20.14
N ASN A 201 10.83 16.38 20.59
CA ASN A 201 10.35 17.20 21.70
C ASN A 201 10.33 18.66 21.25
N GLN A 202 9.21 19.35 21.51
CA GLN A 202 9.09 20.78 21.28
C GLN A 202 10.21 21.55 22.01
N ASP A 203 10.83 22.53 21.36
CA ASP A 203 11.92 23.32 21.96
C ASP A 203 11.37 24.40 22.93
N VAL A 204 10.62 23.96 23.95
CA VAL A 204 9.94 24.83 24.92
C VAL A 204 10.17 24.30 26.35
N PRO A 205 10.99 24.98 27.18
CA PRO A 205 11.76 26.19 26.88
C PRO A 205 12.90 25.94 25.90
N THR A 206 13.17 26.91 25.02
CA THR A 206 14.15 26.75 23.93
C THR A 206 15.57 26.54 24.44
N GLU A 207 15.96 27.24 25.51
CA GLU A 207 17.32 27.13 26.08
C GLU A 207 17.58 25.74 26.70
N TYR A 208 16.57 25.13 27.34
CA TYR A 208 16.74 23.82 27.97
C TYR A 208 17.08 22.75 26.93
N TYR A 209 16.27 22.67 25.86
CA TYR A 209 16.45 21.68 24.81
C TYR A 209 17.69 21.93 23.95
N TRP A 210 18.04 23.20 23.71
CA TRP A 210 19.32 23.55 23.09
C TRP A 210 20.51 23.07 23.92
N ASN A 211 20.47 23.24 25.25
CA ASN A 211 21.55 22.77 26.12
C ASN A 211 21.60 21.23 26.23
N LEU A 212 20.46 20.55 26.10
CA LEU A 212 20.38 19.09 26.13
C LEU A 212 20.97 18.46 24.86
N ARG A 213 20.67 19.02 23.68
CA ARG A 213 20.97 18.40 22.39
C ARG A 213 22.03 19.12 21.55
N GLY A 214 22.21 20.42 21.74
CA GLY A 214 23.08 21.27 20.91
C GLY A 214 22.48 21.66 19.55
N HIS A 215 21.20 21.34 19.32
CA HIS A 215 20.42 21.70 18.14
C HIS A 215 18.91 21.79 18.50
N LYS A 216 18.10 22.32 17.58
CA LYS A 216 16.64 22.38 17.67
C LYS A 216 15.96 21.01 17.50
N SER A 217 14.68 20.88 17.81
CA SER A 217 13.84 19.69 17.63
C SER A 217 14.07 19.00 16.27
N TRP A 218 13.96 17.67 16.20
CA TRP A 218 14.41 16.88 15.03
C TRP A 218 13.67 17.21 13.74
N TYR A 219 12.40 17.56 13.84
CA TYR A 219 11.62 18.06 12.71
C TYR A 219 11.41 19.56 12.85
N GLN A 220 11.48 20.24 11.71
CA GLN A 220 11.32 21.68 11.56
C GLN A 220 10.54 21.96 10.29
N GLY A 221 9.88 23.11 10.21
CA GLY A 221 9.19 23.54 9.00
C GLY A 221 7.93 22.72 8.70
N LEU A 222 7.39 22.04 9.71
CA LEU A 222 6.05 21.44 9.65
C LEU A 222 5.02 22.56 9.45
N ARG A 223 4.02 22.33 8.60
CA ARG A 223 3.06 23.35 8.17
C ARG A 223 1.69 23.05 8.74
N TYR A 224 1.26 23.86 9.70
CA TYR A 224 -0.01 23.69 10.40
C TYR A 224 -1.04 24.65 9.84
N GLY A 225 -2.09 24.09 9.23
CA GLY A 225 -3.24 24.83 8.76
C GLY A 225 -4.21 25.09 9.91
N ALA A 226 -4.80 26.28 9.92
CA ALA A 226 -5.96 26.52 10.74
C ALA A 226 -7.22 25.89 10.11
N ASN A 227 -8.20 25.61 10.96
CA ASN A 227 -9.45 24.96 10.65
C ASN A 227 -10.55 26.03 10.60
N ASN A 228 -11.32 26.03 9.52
CA ASN A 228 -12.40 26.98 9.26
C ASN A 228 -13.77 26.29 9.17
N ILE A 229 -13.86 25.02 9.56
CA ILE A 229 -15.07 24.20 9.52
C ILE A 229 -15.84 24.29 10.86
N CYS A 230 -15.28 24.98 11.86
CA CYS A 230 -15.95 25.29 13.13
C CYS A 230 -16.32 26.76 13.32
N ASP A 231 -17.19 26.97 14.31
CA ASP A 231 -17.46 28.28 14.91
C ASP A 231 -16.18 28.86 15.54
N VAL A 232 -15.89 30.13 15.24
CA VAL A 232 -14.70 30.85 15.74
C VAL A 232 -14.86 31.21 17.21
N GLU A 233 -13.86 30.87 18.02
CA GLU A 233 -13.75 31.31 19.41
C GLU A 233 -12.81 32.51 19.51
N GLU A 234 -13.24 33.59 20.18
CA GLU A 234 -12.46 34.84 20.26
C GLU A 234 -11.09 34.64 20.94
N ASP A 235 -11.00 33.70 21.89
CA ASP A 235 -9.77 33.39 22.62
C ASP A 235 -8.74 32.61 21.78
N ASP A 236 -9.17 32.03 20.65
CA ASP A 236 -8.31 31.28 19.73
C ASP A 236 -7.70 32.16 18.63
N ILE A 237 -8.13 33.42 18.50
CA ILE A 237 -7.66 34.34 17.46
C ILE A 237 -6.26 34.85 17.78
N GLN A 238 -5.34 34.66 16.82
CA GLN A 238 -3.97 35.12 16.88
C GLN A 238 -3.65 36.16 15.80
N THR A 239 -2.61 36.97 16.04
CA THR A 239 -2.00 37.78 14.98
C THR A 239 -0.56 37.36 14.75
N PHE A 240 -0.16 37.27 13.48
CA PHE A 240 1.22 36.95 13.11
C PHE A 240 2.23 37.89 13.79
N ALA A 241 1.91 39.18 13.89
CA ALA A 241 2.80 40.17 14.50
C ALA A 241 3.10 39.85 15.99
N THR A 242 2.09 39.43 16.77
CA THR A 242 2.26 39.06 18.17
C THR A 242 3.13 37.81 18.30
N ILE A 243 2.78 36.74 17.59
CA ILE A 243 3.48 35.45 17.71
C ILE A 243 4.92 35.56 17.19
N ASN A 244 5.13 36.22 16.05
CA ASN A 244 6.48 36.43 15.51
C ASN A 244 7.36 37.25 16.47
N ALA A 245 6.79 38.24 17.17
CA ALA A 245 7.52 39.00 18.18
C ALA A 245 7.85 38.17 19.43
N SER A 246 7.02 37.18 19.78
CA SER A 246 7.29 36.21 20.85
C SER A 246 8.44 35.27 20.47
N LEU A 247 8.33 34.60 19.32
CA LEU A 247 9.35 33.69 18.80
C LEU A 247 10.73 34.37 18.65
N ALA A 248 10.76 35.62 18.17
CA ALA A 248 12.00 36.39 18.01
C ALA A 248 12.72 36.69 19.33
N LYS A 249 12.01 36.69 20.47
CA LYS A 249 12.62 36.84 21.80
C LYS A 249 13.19 35.52 22.34
N GLY A 250 12.74 34.39 21.81
CA GLY A 250 12.96 33.05 22.36
C GLY A 250 11.95 32.75 23.48
N ILE A 251 11.40 31.53 23.49
CA ILE A 251 10.44 31.09 24.50
C ILE A 251 11.20 30.56 25.72
N THR A 252 10.98 31.21 26.85
CA THR A 252 11.64 30.87 28.13
C THR A 252 10.69 30.20 29.13
N GLU A 253 9.41 30.25 28.81
CA GLU A 253 8.31 29.66 29.52
C GLU A 253 8.35 28.13 29.36
N ASN A 254 7.90 27.43 30.40
CA ASN A 254 7.90 25.97 30.45
C ASN A 254 6.77 25.33 29.63
N ALA A 255 5.87 26.12 29.09
CA ALA A 255 4.74 25.66 28.29
C ALA A 255 4.35 26.74 27.29
N CYS A 256 3.82 26.31 26.15
CA CYS A 256 3.23 27.22 25.18
C CYS A 256 1.84 27.72 25.64
N THR A 257 1.46 28.88 25.12
CA THR A 257 0.11 29.44 25.19
C THR A 257 -0.24 30.11 23.86
N MET A 258 -1.51 30.42 23.65
CA MET A 258 -1.99 31.13 22.45
C MET A 258 -1.42 32.55 22.28
N GLU A 259 -0.75 33.12 23.29
CA GLU A 259 -0.05 34.41 23.16
C GLU A 259 1.46 34.24 22.90
N LEU A 260 2.02 33.09 23.28
CA LEU A 260 3.46 32.83 23.27
C LEU A 260 3.91 32.07 22.03
N CYS A 261 3.14 31.07 21.61
CA CYS A 261 3.49 30.16 20.53
C CYS A 261 2.48 30.26 19.37
N PRO A 262 2.86 29.78 18.17
CA PRO A 262 1.89 29.48 17.12
C PRO A 262 0.74 28.63 17.67
N ALA A 263 -0.44 28.73 17.06
CA ALA A 263 -1.62 27.97 17.47
C ALA A 263 -1.39 26.45 17.40
N SER A 264 -0.41 26.00 16.62
CA SER A 264 0.01 24.60 16.58
C SER A 264 0.83 24.15 17.79
N TYR A 265 1.24 25.07 18.65
CA TYR A 265 2.21 24.87 19.74
C TYR A 265 3.60 24.38 19.29
N ASP A 266 3.85 24.29 17.99
CA ASP A 266 5.16 24.02 17.42
C ASP A 266 5.89 25.33 17.10
N VAL A 267 6.83 25.71 17.97
CA VAL A 267 7.67 26.91 17.82
C VAL A 267 8.63 26.86 16.63
N ASN A 268 8.75 25.69 15.99
CA ASN A 268 9.61 25.42 14.85
C ASN A 268 8.83 25.11 13.57
N GLY A 269 7.50 25.21 13.62
CA GLY A 269 6.64 25.15 12.44
C GLY A 269 6.94 26.28 11.45
N ASP A 270 6.61 26.03 10.18
CA ASP A 270 6.63 27.06 9.15
C ASP A 270 5.55 28.10 9.48
N MET A 271 5.92 29.38 9.44
CA MET A 271 5.06 30.54 9.69
C MET A 271 4.98 31.45 8.45
N GLY A 272 5.42 30.95 7.30
CA GLY A 272 5.32 31.61 6.01
C GLY A 272 3.87 31.73 5.54
N TYR A 273 3.69 32.33 4.38
CA TYR A 273 2.36 32.44 3.79
C TYR A 273 1.88 31.10 3.23
N LYS A 274 0.66 30.70 3.61
CA LYS A 274 -0.07 29.56 3.05
C LYS A 274 -0.60 29.88 1.64
N ASP A 275 -0.89 31.16 1.39
CA ASP A 275 -1.48 31.65 0.16
C ASP A 275 -0.67 32.82 -0.44
N ASN A 276 -1.29 33.63 -1.30
CA ASN A 276 -0.65 34.75 -1.98
C ASN A 276 -0.40 35.99 -1.08
N GLY A 277 -0.08 35.77 0.21
CA GLY A 277 0.37 36.81 1.13
C GLY A 277 -0.64 37.28 2.18
N THR A 278 -1.71 36.51 2.43
CA THR A 278 -2.81 36.91 3.32
C THR A 278 -2.96 36.02 4.55
N VAL A 279 -2.71 34.72 4.42
CA VAL A 279 -2.85 33.73 5.49
C VAL A 279 -1.49 33.12 5.79
N HIS A 280 -1.14 33.03 7.07
CA HIS A 280 0.08 32.39 7.55
C HIS A 280 -0.21 30.97 8.04
N TRP A 281 0.74 30.07 7.83
CA TRP A 281 0.77 28.81 8.56
C TRP A 281 0.92 29.09 10.08
N GLY A 282 0.34 28.22 10.91
CA GLY A 282 0.45 28.25 12.38
C GLY A 282 -0.25 29.43 13.07
N ILE A 283 -1.06 30.23 12.36
CA ILE A 283 -1.75 31.41 12.90
C ILE A 283 -3.27 31.32 12.67
N ASN A 284 -4.03 31.41 13.76
CA ASN A 284 -5.49 31.51 13.73
C ASN A 284 -5.95 32.96 13.48
N ALA A 285 -5.85 33.46 12.25
CA ALA A 285 -6.16 34.87 11.97
C ALA A 285 -7.65 35.22 12.04
N ASN A 286 -8.55 34.31 11.62
CA ASN A 286 -10.02 34.43 11.69
C ASN A 286 -10.66 33.02 11.74
N GLU A 287 -9.96 32.09 12.36
CA GLU A 287 -10.23 30.66 12.27
C GLU A 287 -10.41 30.11 13.68
N CYS A 288 -11.12 29.01 13.80
CA CYS A 288 -11.59 28.53 15.10
C CYS A 288 -10.53 27.76 15.85
N THR A 289 -9.74 26.90 15.19
CA THR A 289 -8.68 26.14 15.86
C THR A 289 -7.57 25.82 14.87
N ALA A 290 -6.32 25.67 15.33
CA ALA A 290 -5.25 25.15 14.48
C ALA A 290 -5.04 23.68 14.76
N SER A 291 -4.54 22.97 13.76
CA SER A 291 -3.92 21.68 14.02
C SER A 291 -2.75 21.89 14.99
N SER A 292 -2.81 21.20 16.12
CA SER A 292 -1.80 21.26 17.19
C SER A 292 -0.84 20.09 17.06
N GLY A 293 0.45 20.38 16.97
CA GLY A 293 1.48 19.36 16.89
C GLY A 293 1.50 18.54 18.19
N SER A 294 1.34 17.23 18.06
CA SER A 294 1.34 16.31 19.19
C SER A 294 2.63 15.50 19.15
N THR A 295 3.71 16.05 19.74
CA THR A 295 4.92 15.25 19.94
C THR A 295 4.85 14.65 21.34
N SER A 296 4.58 13.34 21.44
CA SER A 296 4.55 12.66 22.73
C SER A 296 5.92 12.80 23.42
N SER A 297 5.99 13.56 24.51
CA SER A 297 7.21 13.75 25.30
C SER A 297 7.55 12.52 26.18
N SER A 298 7.08 11.33 25.82
CA SER A 298 7.28 10.12 26.63
C SER A 298 8.67 9.54 26.41
N SER A 299 9.49 9.61 27.47
CA SER A 299 10.77 8.93 27.76
C SER A 299 11.74 8.58 26.62
N GLU A 300 13.03 8.87 26.83
CA GLU A 300 14.22 8.50 26.02
C GLU A 300 14.33 7.03 25.54
N PHE A 301 13.41 6.14 25.92
CA PHE A 301 13.45 4.71 25.58
C PHE A 301 12.54 4.29 24.40
N ALA A 302 11.74 5.18 23.83
CA ALA A 302 10.87 4.88 22.69
C ALA A 302 11.52 5.18 21.32
N TYR A 303 12.83 4.95 21.16
CA TYR A 303 13.59 5.18 19.91
C TYR A 303 13.11 4.40 18.66
N GLN A 304 12.04 3.61 18.79
CA GLN A 304 11.52 2.72 17.75
C GLN A 304 10.30 3.28 17.01
N MET A 305 9.66 4.35 17.48
CA MET A 305 8.47 4.94 16.84
C MET A 305 8.51 6.46 17.00
N ASP A 306 8.67 7.19 15.89
CA ASP A 306 8.32 8.61 15.85
C ASP A 306 6.99 8.72 15.13
N ALA A 307 6.07 9.51 15.66
CA ALA A 307 4.92 9.97 14.92
C ALA A 307 5.11 11.47 14.71
N ILE A 308 5.24 11.89 13.45
CA ILE A 308 5.07 13.29 13.09
C ILE A 308 3.58 13.48 12.90
N SER A 309 2.92 13.94 13.95
CA SER A 309 1.48 14.09 13.96
C SER A 309 1.06 15.49 14.33
N THR A 310 -0.17 15.79 13.92
CA THR A 310 -0.94 16.87 14.48
C THR A 310 -2.31 16.34 14.88
N ASP A 311 -2.77 16.76 16.04
CA ASP A 311 -4.13 16.56 16.48
C ASP A 311 -4.94 17.80 16.10
N TRP A 312 -6.18 17.60 15.68
CA TRP A 312 -7.11 18.69 15.45
C TRP A 312 -8.51 18.29 15.93
N GLU A 313 -9.23 19.29 16.43
CA GLU A 313 -10.52 19.06 17.08
C GLU A 313 -11.60 18.70 16.05
N ILE A 314 -12.43 17.73 16.44
CA ILE A 314 -13.53 17.23 15.59
C ILE A 314 -14.77 18.11 15.78
N HIS A 315 -15.40 18.49 14.67
CA HIS A 315 -16.72 19.14 14.67
C HIS A 315 -17.84 18.12 14.61
N MET A 316 -19.01 18.47 15.13
CA MET A 316 -20.16 17.56 15.15
C MET A 316 -20.58 17.08 13.76
N ALA A 317 -20.22 17.77 12.67
CA ALA A 317 -20.34 17.28 11.30
C ALA A 317 -19.77 15.87 11.11
N ALA A 318 -18.63 15.53 11.71
CA ALA A 318 -18.00 14.22 11.53
C ALA A 318 -18.86 13.07 12.07
N TYR A 319 -19.69 13.32 13.08
CA TYR A 319 -20.60 12.33 13.66
C TYR A 319 -22.02 12.41 13.10
N LEU A 320 -22.46 13.60 12.66
CA LEU A 320 -23.84 13.85 12.23
C LEU A 320 -24.04 13.85 10.70
N ASP A 321 -22.98 14.03 9.92
CA ASP A 321 -23.00 14.12 8.46
C ASP A 321 -21.75 13.44 7.84
N TRP A 322 -21.64 13.49 6.51
CA TRP A 322 -20.50 13.02 5.75
C TRP A 322 -19.41 14.09 5.68
N VAL A 323 -18.21 13.74 6.11
CA VAL A 323 -17.02 14.60 6.01
C VAL A 323 -15.98 13.95 5.10
N THR A 324 -15.36 14.77 4.27
CA THR A 324 -14.33 14.39 3.31
C THR A 324 -12.95 14.69 3.87
N TYR A 325 -12.13 13.65 3.98
CA TYR A 325 -10.74 13.71 4.39
C TYR A 325 -9.87 13.34 3.20
N THR A 326 -8.80 14.09 2.98
CA THR A 326 -7.90 13.89 1.85
C THR A 326 -6.46 13.87 2.33
N ILE A 327 -5.68 12.94 1.78
CA ILE A 327 -4.23 13.06 1.79
C ILE A 327 -3.72 13.24 0.37
N GLU A 328 -2.78 14.16 0.19
CA GLU A 328 -1.92 14.24 -0.98
C GLU A 328 -0.49 13.90 -0.55
N TRP A 329 0.10 12.91 -1.21
CA TRP A 329 1.44 12.41 -0.95
C TRP A 329 2.27 12.48 -2.22
N VAL A 330 3.30 13.32 -2.19
CA VAL A 330 4.28 13.48 -3.26
C VAL A 330 5.62 12.95 -2.75
N MET A 331 6.22 12.01 -3.49
CA MET A 331 7.48 11.36 -3.13
C MET A 331 8.71 12.20 -3.48
N GLY A 332 9.87 11.76 -2.97
CA GLY A 332 11.19 12.36 -3.24
C GLY A 332 11.52 13.58 -2.37
N ASP A 333 12.76 14.06 -2.49
CA ASP A 333 13.34 15.06 -1.59
C ASP A 333 12.64 16.44 -1.59
N SER A 334 11.85 16.74 -2.62
CA SER A 334 11.05 17.98 -2.74
C SER A 334 9.55 17.74 -2.60
N GLY A 335 9.17 16.51 -2.20
CA GLY A 335 7.80 16.11 -1.99
C GLY A 335 7.22 16.58 -0.65
N TYR A 336 6.05 16.04 -0.31
CA TYR A 336 5.35 16.32 0.95
C TYR A 336 4.25 15.29 1.18
N VAL A 337 3.75 15.20 2.41
CA VAL A 337 2.41 14.67 2.69
C VAL A 337 1.57 15.81 3.22
N ARG A 338 0.36 15.98 2.70
CA ARG A 338 -0.56 17.06 3.04
C ARG A 338 -1.93 16.46 3.36
N TRP A 339 -2.54 16.92 4.43
CA TRP A 339 -3.89 16.56 4.86
C TRP A 339 -4.84 17.71 4.61
N GLU A 340 -6.02 17.36 4.11
CA GLU A 340 -7.12 18.28 3.92
C GLU A 340 -8.41 17.71 4.49
N VAL A 341 -9.25 18.60 5.01
CA VAL A 341 -10.62 18.28 5.42
C VAL A 341 -11.53 19.24 4.67
N GLU A 342 -12.52 18.73 3.95
CA GLU A 342 -13.42 19.54 3.11
C GLU A 342 -12.65 20.51 2.16
N ASN A 343 -11.56 20.02 1.55
CA ASN A 343 -10.63 20.78 0.69
C ASN A 343 -9.90 21.93 1.40
N GLN A 344 -9.76 21.87 2.73
CA GLN A 344 -9.02 22.83 3.53
C GLN A 344 -7.77 22.17 4.06
N VAL A 345 -6.60 22.67 3.65
CA VAL A 345 -5.32 22.13 4.13
C VAL A 345 -5.18 22.40 5.62
N ILE A 346 -5.10 21.33 6.41
CA ILE A 346 -4.96 21.37 7.88
C ILE A 346 -3.55 21.02 8.34
N PHE A 347 -2.79 20.25 7.56
CA PHE A 347 -1.43 19.86 7.91
C PHE A 347 -0.60 19.53 6.69
N GLU A 348 0.70 19.77 6.75
CA GLU A 348 1.65 19.32 5.75
C GLU A 348 3.02 19.05 6.38
N ILE A 349 3.60 17.93 5.98
CA ILE A 349 4.97 17.53 6.27
C ILE A 349 5.76 17.63 4.95
N PRO A 350 6.57 18.68 4.76
CA PRO A 350 7.50 18.74 3.63
C PRO A 350 8.57 17.64 3.76
N ALA A 351 8.98 17.06 2.63
CA ALA A 351 10.04 16.04 2.62
C ALA A 351 11.34 16.53 3.28
N GLU A 352 11.66 17.83 3.16
CA GLU A 352 12.83 18.45 3.81
C GLU A 352 12.83 18.29 5.34
N ALA A 353 11.65 18.23 5.98
CA ALA A 353 11.57 17.99 7.42
C ALA A 353 12.14 16.61 7.80
N LEU A 354 12.02 15.62 6.90
CA LEU A 354 12.52 14.25 7.08
C LEU A 354 13.97 14.09 6.59
N THR A 355 14.29 14.67 5.44
CA THR A 355 15.56 14.43 4.73
C THR A 355 16.67 15.38 5.16
N ASN A 356 16.33 16.54 5.71
CA ASN A 356 17.28 17.55 6.15
C ASN A 356 16.99 18.04 7.59
N PRO A 357 16.89 17.12 8.58
CA PRO A 357 16.68 17.51 9.97
C PRO A 357 17.87 18.36 10.47
N PRO A 358 17.65 19.27 11.44
CA PRO A 358 18.74 19.98 12.11
C PRO A 358 19.79 19.01 12.63
N GLN A 359 21.03 19.46 12.76
CA GLN A 359 22.14 18.61 13.16
C GLN A 359 22.91 19.22 14.33
N ASP A 360 23.36 18.38 15.26
CA ASP A 360 24.37 18.76 16.25
C ASP A 360 25.76 18.89 15.60
N SER A 361 26.75 19.24 16.41
CA SER A 361 28.14 19.33 15.93
C SER A 361 28.72 17.98 15.47
N ALA A 362 28.16 16.86 15.94
CA ALA A 362 28.55 15.51 15.58
C ALA A 362 27.75 14.92 14.40
N GLN A 363 26.72 15.62 13.92
CA GLN A 363 25.80 15.18 12.86
C GLN A 363 25.07 13.87 13.20
N MET A 364 24.53 13.79 14.43
CA MET A 364 23.96 12.57 14.99
C MET A 364 22.46 12.38 14.72
N ASN A 365 21.77 13.35 14.10
CA ASN A 365 20.35 13.19 13.84
C ASN A 365 20.14 12.37 12.55
N PRO A 366 19.39 11.26 12.62
CA PRO A 366 19.17 10.40 11.47
C PRO A 366 18.39 11.13 10.39
N LYS A 367 18.96 11.18 9.19
CA LYS A 367 18.24 11.62 8.00
C LYS A 367 17.38 10.48 7.50
N LYS A 368 16.11 10.76 7.30
CA LYS A 368 15.15 9.80 6.77
C LYS A 368 14.97 10.05 5.28
N ILE A 369 14.34 9.12 4.59
CA ILE A 369 13.78 9.40 3.27
C ILE A 369 12.33 9.82 3.38
N MET A 370 11.85 10.52 2.37
CA MET A 370 10.42 10.65 2.16
C MET A 370 9.80 9.25 2.03
N ILE A 371 8.52 9.08 2.38
CA ILE A 371 7.85 7.80 2.18
C ILE A 371 7.85 7.50 0.69
N GLU A 372 8.41 6.35 0.33
CA GLU A 372 8.51 5.85 -1.04
C GLU A 372 8.11 4.37 -1.15
N GLU A 373 7.72 3.71 -0.06
CA GLU A 373 7.23 2.33 -0.08
C GLU A 373 5.90 2.22 -0.84
N PRO A 374 5.61 1.13 -1.58
CA PRO A 374 4.26 0.88 -2.05
C PRO A 374 3.35 0.67 -0.83
N MET A 375 2.30 1.48 -0.71
CA MET A 375 1.42 1.51 0.45
C MET A 375 0.09 0.85 0.11
N TYR A 376 -0.49 0.09 1.05
CA TYR A 376 -1.86 -0.43 0.98
C TYR A 376 -2.76 0.31 1.97
N ILE A 377 -4.07 0.30 1.73
CA ILE A 377 -5.04 0.98 2.59
C ILE A 377 -5.65 0.02 3.61
N ILE A 378 -5.88 0.54 4.81
CA ILE A 378 -6.52 -0.11 5.94
C ILE A 378 -7.60 0.81 6.49
N PHE A 379 -8.72 0.22 6.90
CA PHE A 379 -9.71 0.93 7.70
C PHE A 379 -10.36 -0.01 8.71
N ASN A 380 -10.51 0.48 9.92
CA ASN A 380 -10.99 -0.28 11.07
C ASN A 380 -11.65 0.67 12.09
N VAL A 381 -12.31 0.07 13.08
CA VAL A 381 -12.73 0.78 14.29
C VAL A 381 -12.21 0.00 15.48
N ALA A 382 -11.34 0.62 16.26
CA ALA A 382 -10.71 0.01 17.43
C ALA A 382 -11.24 0.59 18.74
N LEU A 383 -10.99 -0.07 19.87
CA LEU A 383 -11.31 0.42 21.21
C LEU A 383 -10.17 0.11 22.15
N SER A 384 -9.72 1.09 22.93
CA SER A 384 -8.64 0.88 23.90
C SER A 384 -9.01 1.38 25.27
N SER A 385 -8.39 0.78 26.28
CA SER A 385 -8.38 1.30 27.66
C SER A 385 -7.29 2.34 27.94
N SER A 386 -6.43 2.62 26.95
CA SER A 386 -5.26 3.50 27.11
C SER A 386 -5.24 4.72 26.19
N TRP A 387 -6.21 4.83 25.27
CA TRP A 387 -6.31 5.95 24.34
C TRP A 387 -7.13 7.12 24.90
N GLY A 388 -7.04 8.27 24.22
CA GLY A 388 -7.75 9.50 24.59
C GLY A 388 -9.28 9.32 24.57
N SER A 389 -9.79 8.52 23.63
CA SER A 389 -11.18 8.03 23.65
C SER A 389 -11.21 6.57 24.10
N SER A 390 -12.12 6.25 25.00
CA SER A 390 -12.32 4.89 25.52
C SER A 390 -13.79 4.64 25.86
N PRO A 391 -14.26 3.38 25.77
CA PRO A 391 -15.61 3.05 26.18
C PRO A 391 -15.77 3.11 27.70
N PRO A 392 -17.02 3.27 28.21
CA PRO A 392 -17.29 3.20 29.63
C PRO A 392 -16.71 1.92 30.25
N ASN A 393 -16.13 2.05 31.45
CA ASN A 393 -15.55 0.94 32.20
C ASN A 393 -14.42 0.17 31.47
N ALA A 394 -13.75 0.81 30.50
CA ALA A 394 -12.65 0.23 29.74
C ALA A 394 -11.59 -0.44 30.63
N GLY A 395 -11.16 -1.65 30.24
CA GLY A 395 -10.17 -2.44 30.97
C GLY A 395 -10.65 -3.07 32.29
N SER A 396 -11.85 -2.73 32.77
CA SER A 396 -12.41 -3.24 34.04
C SER A 396 -13.56 -4.23 33.87
N GLY A 397 -14.11 -4.37 32.66
CA GLY A 397 -15.21 -5.27 32.36
C GLY A 397 -15.95 -4.89 31.07
N SER A 398 -17.21 -5.28 30.99
CA SER A 398 -18.12 -4.86 29.91
C SER A 398 -18.42 -3.37 29.99
N CYS A 399 -18.92 -2.80 28.89
CA CYS A 399 -19.33 -1.40 28.79
C CYS A 399 -20.16 -0.92 30.00
N ARG A 400 -21.15 -1.72 30.43
CA ARG A 400 -22.08 -1.33 31.50
C ARG A 400 -21.50 -1.40 32.91
N GLY A 401 -20.35 -2.05 33.12
CA GLY A 401 -19.83 -2.31 34.46
C GLY A 401 -20.87 -3.00 35.35
N ASP A 402 -21.22 -2.37 36.48
CA ASP A 402 -22.25 -2.85 37.41
C ASP A 402 -23.69 -2.38 37.06
N GLY A 403 -23.84 -1.56 36.02
CA GLY A 403 -25.11 -1.03 35.55
C GLY A 403 -25.70 0.11 36.39
N SER A 404 -24.95 0.68 37.35
CA SER A 404 -25.44 1.73 38.25
C SER A 404 -25.45 3.14 37.63
N SER A 405 -24.59 3.41 36.64
CA SER A 405 -24.51 4.70 35.94
C SER A 405 -25.54 4.79 34.82
N SER A 406 -26.45 5.77 34.90
CA SER A 406 -27.41 6.01 33.82
C SER A 406 -26.76 6.52 32.54
N GLN A 407 -25.67 7.28 32.65
CA GLN A 407 -24.92 7.81 31.50
C GLN A 407 -24.21 6.68 30.76
N ASP A 408 -23.44 5.86 31.47
CA ASP A 408 -22.74 4.70 30.88
C ASP A 408 -23.75 3.78 30.21
N ASN A 409 -24.88 3.49 30.87
CA ASN A 409 -25.93 2.67 30.29
C ASN A 409 -26.48 3.26 28.97
N ALA A 410 -26.68 4.58 28.89
CA ALA A 410 -27.18 5.23 27.67
C ALA A 410 -26.14 5.22 26.52
N ILE A 411 -24.86 5.38 26.85
CA ILE A 411 -23.75 5.23 25.89
C ILE A 411 -23.69 3.77 25.41
N CYS A 412 -23.74 2.80 26.32
CA CYS A 412 -23.71 1.38 25.98
C CYS A 412 -24.96 0.95 25.19
N ASP A 413 -26.13 1.54 25.46
CA ASP A 413 -27.36 1.34 24.68
C ASP A 413 -27.24 1.85 23.23
N SER A 414 -26.21 2.66 22.94
CA SER A 414 -25.95 3.19 21.59
C SER A 414 -25.10 2.24 20.73
N PHE A 415 -24.57 1.15 21.28
CA PHE A 415 -24.03 0.06 20.47
C PHE A 415 -25.18 -0.75 19.84
N PRO A 416 -25.04 -1.24 18.59
CA PRO A 416 -23.89 -1.08 17.71
C PRO A 416 -23.69 0.34 17.16
N MET A 417 -22.44 0.76 17.06
CA MET A 417 -22.01 2.00 16.41
C MET A 417 -21.38 1.70 15.05
N TYR A 418 -21.44 2.66 14.13
CA TYR A 418 -21.05 2.44 12.74
C TYR A 418 -20.09 3.50 12.25
N LEU A 419 -18.90 3.08 11.77
CA LEU A 419 -18.12 3.89 10.84
C LEU A 419 -18.69 3.66 9.45
N LYS A 420 -19.22 4.71 8.83
CA LYS A 420 -19.78 4.64 7.48
C LYS A 420 -18.82 5.29 6.49
N ILE A 421 -18.71 4.69 5.31
CA ILE A 421 -17.81 5.09 4.24
C ILE A 421 -18.64 5.16 2.95
N ASP A 422 -18.86 6.36 2.44
CA ASP A 422 -19.52 6.58 1.15
C ASP A 422 -18.59 6.13 0.02
N TYR A 423 -17.36 6.64 0.03
CA TYR A 423 -16.34 6.22 -0.91
C TYR A 423 -14.92 6.37 -0.37
N ILE A 424 -14.01 5.64 -1.02
CA ILE A 424 -12.57 5.84 -0.99
C ILE A 424 -12.15 5.97 -2.46
N ARG A 425 -11.43 7.04 -2.79
CA ARG A 425 -10.92 7.29 -4.15
C ARG A 425 -9.42 7.49 -4.09
N VAL A 426 -8.72 6.83 -5.00
CA VAL A 426 -7.27 6.98 -5.18
C VAL A 426 -7.02 7.58 -6.55
N TYR A 427 -6.22 8.64 -6.57
CA TYR A 427 -5.82 9.37 -7.77
C TYR A 427 -4.31 9.26 -7.94
N GLN A 428 -3.87 8.98 -9.17
CA GLN A 428 -2.46 8.81 -9.53
C GLN A 428 -2.17 9.64 -10.77
N ASP A 429 -1.00 10.28 -10.82
CA ASP A 429 -0.50 10.85 -12.07
C ASP A 429 -0.04 9.72 -12.98
N THR A 430 -0.65 9.59 -14.15
CA THR A 430 -0.30 8.59 -15.17
C THR A 430 0.63 9.14 -16.25
N SER A 431 1.18 10.35 -16.06
CA SER A 431 2.12 10.93 -17.00
C SER A 431 3.39 10.08 -17.11
N SER A 432 4.07 10.10 -18.25
CA SER A 432 5.32 9.34 -18.44
C SER A 432 6.49 9.85 -17.59
N SER A 433 6.32 11.01 -16.94
CA SER A 433 7.32 11.65 -16.07
C SER A 433 7.07 11.43 -14.58
N THR A 434 5.95 10.79 -14.23
CA THR A 434 5.64 10.46 -12.84
C THR A 434 6.64 9.46 -12.27
N ASN A 435 6.89 9.54 -10.97
CA ASN A 435 7.60 8.53 -10.20
C ASN A 435 6.63 7.63 -9.40
N MET A 436 5.33 7.84 -9.54
CA MET A 436 4.27 7.02 -8.94
C MET A 436 4.13 5.68 -9.66
N ASP A 437 3.75 4.64 -8.92
CA ASP A 437 3.52 3.30 -9.45
C ASP A 437 2.24 2.72 -8.84
N ILE A 438 1.48 1.99 -9.66
CA ILE A 438 0.28 1.26 -9.22
C ILE A 438 0.66 -0.21 -9.17
N GLY A 439 0.76 -0.72 -7.95
CA GLY A 439 1.20 -2.09 -7.71
C GLY A 439 1.88 -2.23 -6.37
N CYS A 440 1.94 -3.47 -5.91
CA CYS A 440 2.59 -3.81 -4.65
C CYS A 440 4.08 -4.11 -4.80
N ASP A 441 4.59 -4.32 -6.03
CA ASP A 441 5.97 -4.72 -6.32
C ASP A 441 6.64 -3.82 -7.38
N PRO A 442 6.69 -2.49 -7.18
CA PRO A 442 7.35 -1.58 -8.10
C PRO A 442 8.86 -1.85 -8.13
N SER A 443 9.51 -1.73 -9.29
CA SER A 443 10.96 -1.99 -9.41
C SER A 443 11.83 -1.05 -8.54
N SER A 444 11.30 0.12 -8.19
CA SER A 444 11.97 1.06 -7.28
C SER A 444 12.02 0.52 -5.84
N HIS A 445 10.99 -0.23 -5.44
CA HIS A 445 10.74 -0.70 -4.07
C HIS A 445 10.11 -2.10 -4.10
N PRO A 446 10.81 -3.13 -4.59
CA PRO A 446 10.27 -4.48 -4.72
C PRO A 446 9.89 -5.05 -3.35
N THR A 447 8.80 -5.80 -3.29
CA THR A 447 8.31 -6.47 -2.07
C THR A 447 7.91 -7.93 -2.30
N LYS A 448 7.62 -8.33 -3.55
CA LYS A 448 6.97 -9.61 -3.85
C LYS A 448 7.79 -10.79 -3.34
N GLN A 449 9.03 -10.92 -3.81
CA GLN A 449 9.88 -12.07 -3.48
C GLN A 449 10.20 -12.10 -1.97
N TRP A 450 10.37 -10.94 -1.34
CA TRP A 450 10.53 -10.86 0.12
C TRP A 450 9.34 -11.43 0.87
N ILE A 451 8.12 -11.01 0.52
CA ILE A 451 6.89 -11.50 1.16
C ILE A 451 6.71 -13.00 0.90
N GLU A 452 6.96 -13.47 -0.33
CA GLU A 452 6.85 -14.89 -0.69
C GLU A 452 7.83 -15.75 0.11
N ASP A 453 9.08 -15.32 0.24
CA ASP A 453 10.12 -16.05 0.99
C ASP A 453 9.93 -16.01 2.51
N ASN A 454 9.09 -15.10 3.01
CA ASN A 454 8.81 -14.90 4.44
C ASN A 454 7.31 -15.05 4.77
N ILE A 455 6.52 -15.77 3.95
CA ILE A 455 5.04 -15.76 4.02
C ILE A 455 4.47 -16.19 5.38
N ASP A 456 5.21 -17.01 6.13
CA ASP A 456 4.85 -17.45 7.49
C ASP A 456 4.80 -16.28 8.49
N ASP A 457 5.49 -15.17 8.24
CA ASP A 457 5.43 -13.96 9.07
C ASP A 457 4.15 -13.13 8.82
N TYR A 458 3.48 -13.36 7.70
CA TYR A 458 2.35 -12.56 7.21
C TYR A 458 1.02 -13.29 7.27
N THR A 459 1.00 -14.57 7.61
CA THR A 459 -0.20 -15.41 7.51
C THR A 459 -0.30 -16.37 8.68
N ASP A 460 -1.52 -16.80 8.96
CA ASP A 460 -1.79 -17.91 9.87
C ASP A 460 -2.90 -18.80 9.28
N THR A 461 -3.33 -19.80 10.05
CA THR A 461 -4.38 -20.75 9.64
C THR A 461 -5.74 -20.09 9.42
N ASP A 462 -6.04 -19.01 10.14
CA ASP A 462 -7.33 -18.34 10.14
C ASP A 462 -7.39 -17.17 9.14
N ASN A 463 -6.23 -16.64 8.75
CA ASN A 463 -6.05 -15.50 7.84
C ASN A 463 -4.90 -15.72 6.82
N PRO A 464 -5.10 -16.66 5.86
CA PRO A 464 -4.09 -17.00 4.87
C PRO A 464 -3.96 -15.93 3.77
N TYR A 465 -2.79 -15.88 3.13
CA TYR A 465 -2.61 -15.14 1.89
C TYR A 465 -3.47 -15.79 0.79
N THR A 466 -4.45 -15.06 0.30
CA THR A 466 -5.41 -15.53 -0.71
C THR A 466 -5.29 -14.66 -1.95
N ALA A 467 -4.74 -15.24 -3.02
CA ALA A 467 -4.72 -14.61 -4.34
C ALA A 467 -6.16 -14.38 -4.84
N VAL A 468 -6.40 -13.24 -5.47
CA VAL A 468 -7.70 -12.88 -6.05
C VAL A 468 -7.61 -13.07 -7.56
N SER A 469 -8.34 -14.07 -8.09
CA SER A 469 -8.46 -14.31 -9.53
C SER A 469 -9.87 -13.93 -9.99
N GLY A 470 -9.99 -12.83 -10.75
CA GLY A 470 -11.27 -12.30 -11.20
C GLY A 470 -11.97 -11.43 -10.15
N MET A 471 -13.29 -11.28 -10.28
CA MET A 471 -14.16 -10.48 -9.42
C MET A 471 -14.04 -8.95 -9.53
N ALA A 472 -13.16 -8.41 -10.38
CA ALA A 472 -13.25 -6.99 -10.71
C ALA A 472 -14.59 -6.68 -11.41
N PHE A 473 -15.13 -5.49 -11.17
CA PHE A 473 -16.27 -4.99 -11.93
C PHE A 473 -15.90 -4.88 -13.41
N CYS A 474 -16.82 -5.31 -14.26
CA CYS A 474 -16.69 -5.24 -15.71
C CYS A 474 -18.03 -4.90 -16.36
N ASN A 475 -17.95 -4.25 -17.52
CA ASN A 475 -19.05 -4.03 -18.43
C ASN A 475 -18.95 -4.93 -19.67
N SER A 476 -17.73 -5.38 -20.00
CA SER A 476 -17.44 -6.23 -21.17
C SER A 476 -16.23 -7.12 -20.93
N ASP A 477 -16.05 -8.14 -21.77
CA ASP A 477 -14.89 -9.05 -21.71
C ASP A 477 -13.55 -8.31 -21.82
N ASP A 478 -13.52 -7.16 -22.50
CA ASP A 478 -12.33 -6.32 -22.66
C ASP A 478 -11.82 -5.79 -21.31
N ASP A 479 -12.70 -5.60 -20.32
CA ASP A 479 -12.34 -5.17 -18.96
C ASP A 479 -11.61 -6.26 -18.17
N CYS A 480 -11.69 -7.51 -18.64
CA CYS A 480 -11.20 -8.71 -17.99
C CYS A 480 -10.11 -9.41 -18.80
N THR A 481 -9.60 -8.75 -19.85
CA THR A 481 -8.58 -9.35 -20.70
C THR A 481 -7.46 -8.41 -21.10
N VAL A 482 -6.29 -8.98 -21.38
CA VAL A 482 -5.12 -8.22 -21.81
C VAL A 482 -5.36 -7.72 -23.25
N GLY A 483 -5.75 -6.44 -23.38
CA GLY A 483 -6.26 -5.79 -24.60
C GLY A 483 -5.31 -5.67 -25.80
N THR A 484 -4.21 -6.43 -25.83
CA THR A 484 -3.19 -6.39 -26.90
C THR A 484 -2.97 -7.74 -27.58
N SER A 485 -3.66 -8.81 -27.16
CA SER A 485 -3.42 -10.17 -27.68
C SER A 485 -4.70 -10.87 -28.11
N SER A 486 -4.60 -11.82 -29.05
CA SER A 486 -5.69 -12.74 -29.40
C SER A 486 -5.97 -13.81 -28.32
N VAL A 487 -5.46 -13.60 -27.10
CA VAL A 487 -5.60 -14.50 -25.95
C VAL A 487 -6.62 -13.89 -25.00
N ILE A 488 -7.72 -14.62 -24.79
CA ILE A 488 -8.73 -14.26 -23.79
C ILE A 488 -8.27 -14.79 -22.44
N THR A 489 -7.89 -13.89 -21.56
CA THR A 489 -7.40 -14.16 -20.21
C THR A 489 -8.51 -14.15 -19.16
N GLY A 490 -9.63 -13.49 -19.46
CA GLY A 490 -10.86 -13.51 -18.67
C GLY A 490 -12.06 -13.00 -19.46
N THR A 491 -13.25 -13.21 -18.90
CA THR A 491 -14.54 -12.79 -19.46
C THR A 491 -15.37 -12.08 -18.42
N CYS A 492 -16.23 -11.16 -18.84
CA CYS A 492 -17.19 -10.51 -17.98
C CYS A 492 -18.43 -11.37 -17.80
N SER A 493 -18.66 -11.80 -16.58
CA SER A 493 -19.82 -12.60 -16.22
C SER A 493 -21.12 -11.79 -16.29
N SER A 494 -22.27 -12.48 -16.27
CA SER A 494 -23.59 -11.85 -16.32
C SER A 494 -23.91 -10.94 -15.12
N ASP A 495 -23.22 -11.13 -13.99
CA ASP A 495 -23.28 -10.29 -12.79
C ASP A 495 -22.31 -9.10 -12.83
N GLY A 496 -21.63 -8.87 -13.96
CA GLY A 496 -20.69 -7.76 -14.13
C GLY A 496 -19.41 -7.96 -13.32
N ARG A 497 -18.89 -9.20 -13.31
CA ARG A 497 -17.64 -9.57 -12.62
C ARG A 497 -16.67 -10.29 -13.56
N CYS A 498 -15.38 -9.99 -13.47
CA CYS A 498 -14.40 -10.72 -14.25
C CYS A 498 -14.27 -12.17 -13.79
N GLN A 499 -14.17 -13.09 -14.74
CA GLN A 499 -13.89 -14.50 -14.50
C GLN A 499 -12.70 -14.93 -15.34
N CYS A 500 -11.66 -15.45 -14.69
CA CYS A 500 -10.43 -15.81 -15.41
C CYS A 500 -10.66 -17.06 -16.26
N SER A 501 -10.05 -17.09 -17.44
CA SER A 501 -10.26 -18.16 -18.42
C SER A 501 -9.55 -19.47 -18.04
N SER A 502 -8.52 -19.39 -17.20
CA SER A 502 -7.83 -20.53 -16.59
C SER A 502 -7.10 -20.12 -15.31
N ASP A 503 -6.61 -21.11 -14.56
CA ASP A 503 -5.75 -20.92 -13.39
C ASP A 503 -4.36 -20.35 -13.75
N SER A 504 -4.05 -20.22 -15.05
CA SER A 504 -2.83 -19.56 -15.53
C SER A 504 -2.95 -18.03 -15.48
N TRP A 505 -4.17 -17.51 -15.28
CA TRP A 505 -4.45 -16.09 -15.16
C TRP A 505 -5.00 -15.77 -13.77
N THR A 506 -4.54 -14.66 -13.22
CA THR A 506 -4.89 -14.19 -11.88
C THR A 506 -5.06 -12.67 -11.89
N GLY A 507 -5.28 -12.12 -10.71
CA GLY A 507 -5.57 -10.72 -10.50
C GLY A 507 -7.05 -10.42 -10.69
N PRO A 508 -7.56 -9.30 -10.16
CA PRO A 508 -8.98 -8.99 -10.19
C PRO A 508 -9.57 -8.92 -11.60
N ARG A 509 -8.77 -8.50 -12.58
CA ARG A 509 -9.13 -8.40 -13.99
C ARG A 509 -8.61 -9.55 -14.85
N CYS A 510 -8.01 -10.58 -14.27
CA CYS A 510 -7.43 -11.71 -15.03
C CYS A 510 -6.37 -11.30 -16.04
N THR A 511 -5.65 -10.21 -15.77
CA THR A 511 -4.62 -9.65 -16.65
C THR A 511 -3.21 -10.03 -16.23
N GLU A 512 -3.06 -10.74 -15.11
CA GLU A 512 -1.79 -11.18 -14.57
C GLU A 512 -1.59 -12.68 -14.78
N VAL A 513 -0.34 -13.11 -14.94
CA VAL A 513 -0.01 -14.54 -15.02
C VAL A 513 0.08 -15.07 -13.60
N ALA A 514 -0.62 -16.17 -13.31
CA ALA A 514 -0.51 -16.83 -12.01
C ALA A 514 0.92 -17.41 -11.86
N SER A 515 1.67 -16.96 -10.85
CA SER A 515 2.93 -17.59 -10.46
C SER A 515 2.63 -18.87 -9.69
N THR A 516 2.94 -20.03 -10.28
CA THR A 516 2.90 -21.31 -9.60
C THR A 516 4.17 -21.49 -8.76
N SER A 517 4.00 -21.78 -7.48
CA SER A 517 5.04 -22.37 -6.62
C SER A 517 5.63 -23.63 -7.27
N ASP A 518 6.92 -23.86 -7.03
CA ASP A 518 7.86 -24.83 -7.64
C ASP A 518 7.45 -26.33 -7.72
N ASP A 519 6.26 -26.71 -8.22
CA ASP A 519 5.99 -28.13 -8.52
C ASP A 519 5.14 -28.44 -9.76
N ASP A 520 4.68 -27.45 -10.53
CA ASP A 520 4.03 -27.72 -11.82
C ASP A 520 4.59 -26.84 -12.93
N THR A 521 5.57 -27.38 -13.66
CA THR A 521 5.96 -26.85 -14.96
C THR A 521 4.78 -26.93 -15.92
N LEU A 522 4.12 -25.79 -16.19
CA LEU A 522 3.25 -25.69 -17.36
C LEU A 522 3.47 -24.39 -18.16
N PHE A 523 4.72 -24.16 -18.56
CA PHE A 523 4.97 -23.41 -19.80
C PHE A 523 4.82 -24.35 -20.99
N GLY A 524 3.59 -24.48 -21.49
CA GLY A 524 3.31 -25.18 -22.74
C GLY A 524 1.81 -25.30 -23.03
N PRO A 525 1.41 -25.35 -24.32
CA PRO A 525 0.02 -25.62 -24.68
C PRO A 525 -0.42 -26.96 -24.08
N PRO A 526 -1.73 -27.14 -23.80
CA PRO A 526 -2.25 -28.32 -23.10
C PRO A 526 -1.63 -29.62 -23.64
N LEU A 527 -1.24 -30.55 -22.76
CA LEU A 527 -0.55 -31.79 -23.13
C LEU A 527 -1.20 -32.49 -24.34
N LEU A 528 -2.53 -32.49 -24.38
CA LEU A 528 -3.34 -33.02 -25.47
C LEU A 528 -3.06 -32.34 -26.83
N VAL A 529 -2.96 -31.01 -26.85
CA VAL A 529 -2.62 -30.22 -28.05
C VAL A 529 -1.20 -30.52 -28.48
N SER A 530 -0.25 -30.57 -27.54
CA SER A 530 1.16 -30.90 -27.82
C SER A 530 1.31 -32.31 -28.39
N VAL A 531 0.58 -33.29 -27.87
CA VAL A 531 0.55 -34.67 -28.38
C VAL A 531 -0.07 -34.72 -29.78
N LEU A 532 -1.17 -34.01 -30.04
CA LEU A 532 -1.80 -33.97 -31.35
C LEU A 532 -0.88 -33.36 -32.42
N VAL A 533 -0.17 -32.28 -32.08
CA VAL A 533 0.82 -31.65 -32.97
C VAL A 533 1.99 -32.59 -33.23
N ALA A 534 2.52 -33.26 -32.19
CA ALA A 534 3.60 -34.23 -32.34
C ALA A 534 3.20 -35.41 -33.25
N VAL A 535 1.98 -35.96 -33.08
CA VAL A 535 1.44 -37.03 -33.92
C VAL A 535 1.28 -36.56 -35.37
N ALA A 536 0.80 -35.33 -35.60
CA ALA A 536 0.67 -34.76 -36.94
C ALA A 536 2.04 -34.61 -37.63
N ILE A 537 3.05 -34.11 -36.91
CA ILE A 537 4.42 -33.97 -37.43
C ILE A 537 5.02 -35.34 -37.79
N ILE A 538 4.84 -36.34 -36.90
CA ILE A 538 5.30 -37.71 -37.16
C ILE A 538 4.59 -38.31 -38.38
N ALA A 539 3.28 -38.11 -38.52
CA ALA A 539 2.51 -38.60 -39.65
C ALA A 539 2.99 -37.96 -40.98
N VAL A 540 3.29 -36.66 -40.99
CA VAL A 540 3.84 -35.96 -42.15
C VAL A 540 5.24 -36.50 -42.47
N ALA A 541 6.11 -36.64 -41.48
CA ALA A 541 7.46 -37.17 -41.67
C ALA A 541 7.45 -38.60 -42.24
N VAL A 542 6.60 -39.48 -41.69
CA VAL A 542 6.41 -40.86 -42.19
C VAL A 542 5.88 -40.84 -43.63
N SER A 543 4.91 -39.97 -43.93
CA SER A 543 4.36 -39.83 -45.28
C SER A 543 5.42 -39.39 -46.29
N VAL A 544 6.28 -38.43 -45.92
CA VAL A 544 7.40 -37.97 -46.75
C VAL A 544 8.43 -39.09 -46.96
N ILE A 545 8.75 -39.88 -45.93
CA ILE A 545 9.68 -41.03 -46.03
C ILE A 545 9.10 -42.13 -46.94
N LEU A 546 7.81 -42.44 -46.80
CA LEU A 546 7.15 -43.43 -47.65
C LEU A 546 7.08 -42.94 -49.11
N TYR A 547 6.78 -41.67 -49.32
CA TYR A 547 6.74 -41.05 -50.65
C TYR A 547 8.12 -41.05 -51.33
N THR A 548 9.17 -40.65 -50.61
CA THR A 548 10.56 -40.70 -51.13
C THR A 548 11.02 -42.12 -51.41
N ARG A 549 10.70 -43.10 -50.56
CA ARG A 549 11.00 -44.52 -50.83
C ARG A 549 10.26 -45.04 -52.05
N TRP A 550 8.99 -44.65 -52.24
CA TRP A 550 8.20 -45.03 -53.41
C TRP A 550 8.77 -44.42 -54.70
N GLN A 551 9.14 -43.13 -54.67
CA GLN A 551 9.82 -42.45 -55.78
C GLN A 551 11.14 -43.13 -56.14
N THR A 552 12.00 -43.43 -55.15
CA THR A 552 13.28 -44.12 -55.40
C THR A 552 13.08 -45.51 -55.99
N LYS A 553 12.04 -46.25 -55.55
CA LYS A 553 11.71 -47.56 -56.13
C LYS A 553 11.25 -47.44 -57.59
N GLN A 554 10.40 -46.45 -57.90
CA GLN A 554 9.97 -46.16 -59.28
C GLN A 554 11.14 -45.76 -60.17
N MET A 555 12.05 -44.92 -59.66
CA MET A 555 13.23 -44.48 -60.38
C MET A 555 14.21 -45.63 -60.65
N ASN A 556 14.47 -46.50 -59.66
CA ASN A 556 15.30 -47.70 -59.83
C ASN A 556 14.70 -48.70 -60.83
N LEU A 557 13.36 -48.84 -60.88
CA LEU A 557 12.69 -49.66 -61.88
C LEU A 557 12.85 -49.07 -63.29
N ARG A 558 12.78 -47.75 -63.45
CA ARG A 558 13.03 -47.06 -64.72
C ARG A 558 14.49 -47.20 -65.18
N ILE A 559 15.46 -47.09 -64.26
CA ILE A 559 16.89 -47.28 -64.55
C ILE A 559 17.16 -48.71 -65.00
N ARG A 560 16.65 -49.73 -64.30
CA ARG A 560 16.79 -51.14 -64.73
C ARG A 560 16.14 -51.42 -66.09
N ALA A 561 15.01 -50.77 -66.37
CA ALA A 561 14.36 -50.86 -67.67
C ALA A 561 15.21 -50.21 -68.79
N GLN A 562 15.92 -49.11 -68.48
CA GLN A 562 16.87 -48.48 -69.39
C GLN A 562 18.15 -49.31 -69.57
N GLU A 563 18.69 -49.94 -68.53
CA GLU A 563 19.85 -50.86 -68.65
C GLU A 563 19.54 -52.04 -69.59
N HIS A 564 18.36 -52.66 -69.46
CA HIS A 564 17.90 -53.70 -70.40
C HIS A 564 17.63 -53.19 -71.83
N ALA A 565 17.37 -51.90 -72.00
CA ALA A 565 17.26 -51.28 -73.32
C ALA A 565 18.65 -51.00 -73.92
N ILE A 566 19.59 -50.52 -73.12
CA ILE A 566 20.99 -50.25 -73.51
C ILE A 566 21.73 -51.55 -73.85
N ASP A 567 21.52 -52.63 -73.10
CA ASP A 567 22.13 -53.94 -73.41
C ASP A 567 21.57 -54.54 -74.71
N ARG A 568 20.29 -54.32 -75.02
CA ARG A 568 19.72 -54.68 -76.33
C ARG A 568 20.30 -53.86 -77.48
N VAL A 569 20.62 -52.58 -77.26
CA VAL A 569 21.32 -51.74 -78.25
C VAL A 569 22.78 -52.17 -78.42
N LYS A 570 23.46 -52.62 -77.36
CA LYS A 570 24.83 -53.17 -77.44
C LYS A 570 24.89 -54.52 -78.19
N GLU A 571 23.88 -55.38 -78.03
CA GLU A 571 23.73 -56.62 -78.83
C GLU A 571 23.49 -56.33 -80.31
N LEU A 572 22.67 -55.32 -80.63
CA LEU A 572 22.43 -54.87 -82.02
C LEU A 572 23.66 -54.20 -82.64
N ASN A 573 24.48 -53.49 -81.87
CA ASN A 573 25.75 -52.94 -82.36
C ASN A 573 26.85 -54.01 -82.54
N LYS A 574 26.76 -55.15 -81.86
CA LYS A 574 27.67 -56.29 -82.06
C LYS A 574 27.45 -57.02 -83.39
N THR A 575 26.28 -56.86 -84.00
CA THR A 575 25.93 -57.43 -85.31
C THR A 575 26.13 -56.46 -86.48
N ALA A 576 26.49 -55.21 -86.23
CA ALA A 576 26.63 -54.16 -87.26
C ALA A 576 28.07 -53.65 -87.49
N SER A 577 29.10 -54.36 -87.03
CA SER A 577 30.51 -53.96 -87.26
C SER A 577 31.20 -54.87 -88.29
N MET A 578 30.77 -54.75 -89.55
CA MET A 578 31.62 -54.95 -90.72
C MET A 578 31.44 -53.70 -91.58
N MET A 579 32.48 -52.85 -91.60
CA MET A 579 32.82 -51.77 -92.55
C MET A 579 33.18 -50.45 -91.85
N SER A 580 34.48 -50.12 -91.92
CA SER A 580 35.06 -48.77 -91.85
C SER A 580 34.91 -48.08 -93.24
N PRO A 581 35.11 -46.75 -93.42
CA PRO A 581 36.17 -45.93 -92.80
C PRO A 581 35.83 -44.46 -92.40
N ASP A 582 36.85 -43.89 -91.73
CA ASP A 582 37.25 -42.53 -91.26
C ASP A 582 37.26 -41.40 -92.33
N PRO A 583 37.75 -40.14 -92.09
CA PRO A 583 37.71 -39.17 -90.95
C PRO A 583 37.18 -37.76 -91.35
N SER A 584 36.87 -36.87 -90.39
CA SER A 584 37.45 -35.48 -90.34
C SER A 584 36.92 -34.57 -89.21
N GLU A 585 37.90 -33.96 -88.53
CA GLU A 585 38.03 -32.57 -88.03
C GLU A 585 37.21 -31.98 -86.83
N LYS A 586 38.01 -31.65 -85.79
CA LYS A 586 38.24 -30.32 -85.15
C LYS A 586 37.44 -29.87 -83.91
N THR A 587 38.13 -29.98 -82.76
CA THR A 587 38.53 -28.94 -81.77
C THR A 587 37.60 -27.80 -81.31
N ALA A 588 37.40 -27.69 -79.98
CA ALA A 588 37.62 -26.53 -79.07
C ALA A 588 36.87 -26.83 -77.74
N ALA A 589 37.42 -26.96 -76.52
CA ALA A 589 38.40 -26.23 -75.71
C ALA A 589 37.83 -25.01 -74.92
N VAL A 590 38.11 -25.00 -73.60
CA VAL A 590 38.21 -23.84 -72.65
C VAL A 590 36.89 -23.32 -72.03
N MET A 591 36.76 -22.91 -70.74
CA MET A 591 37.49 -23.04 -69.46
C MET A 591 36.59 -22.57 -68.29
N PHE A 592 37.04 -22.89 -67.07
CA PHE A 592 36.68 -22.41 -65.73
C PHE A 592 36.81 -20.89 -65.49
N ASN A 593 36.01 -20.36 -64.55
CA ASN A 593 36.37 -19.61 -63.32
C ASN A 593 35.06 -19.08 -62.68
N GLY A 594 34.85 -18.97 -61.37
CA GLY A 594 35.78 -18.84 -60.25
C GLY A 594 35.67 -17.45 -59.63
N ASP A 595 35.30 -17.39 -58.34
CA ASP A 595 35.42 -16.27 -57.37
C ASP A 595 34.48 -15.05 -57.51
N SER A 596 34.09 -14.30 -56.47
CA SER A 596 34.15 -14.40 -55.00
C SER A 596 33.41 -13.18 -54.38
N ASN A 597 32.94 -13.33 -53.14
CA ASN A 597 32.91 -12.34 -52.03
C ASN A 597 32.06 -11.04 -52.08
N LYS A 598 31.13 -10.95 -51.10
CA LYS A 598 30.96 -9.94 -50.01
C LYS A 598 29.47 -9.72 -49.72
N GLU A 599 28.99 -10.17 -48.55
CA GLU A 599 28.77 -9.35 -47.33
C GLU A 599 27.80 -8.18 -47.57
N ASP A 600 26.58 -8.24 -47.01
CA ASP A 600 26.28 -7.52 -45.75
C ASP A 600 24.90 -7.88 -45.16
N TYR A 601 24.79 -7.62 -43.85
CA TYR A 601 23.75 -8.01 -42.91
C TYR A 601 22.53 -7.06 -42.83
N ALA A 602 21.47 -7.58 -42.17
CA ALA A 602 20.54 -6.88 -41.25
C ALA A 602 19.47 -5.93 -41.88
N THR A 603 18.27 -5.69 -41.36
CA THR A 603 17.40 -6.18 -40.25
C THR A 603 16.07 -5.41 -40.36
N ASN A 604 14.99 -6.02 -39.87
CA ASN A 604 13.90 -5.42 -39.07
C ASN A 604 12.86 -4.42 -39.62
N PHE A 605 11.60 -4.84 -39.39
CA PHE A 605 10.43 -4.15 -38.81
C PHE A 605 9.91 -2.82 -39.40
N VAL A 606 8.63 -2.88 -39.78
CA VAL A 606 7.58 -1.94 -39.34
C VAL A 606 6.46 -2.78 -38.74
#